data_AF-A0A6M8W8Z3-F1
#
_entry.id   AF-A0A6M8W8Z3-F1
#
_cell.length_a   1.000
_cell.length_b   1.000
_cell.length_c   1.000
_cell.angle_alpha   90.00
_cell.angle_beta   90.00
_cell.angle_gamma   90.00
#
_symmetry.space_group_name_H-M   'P 1'
#
loop_
_entity.id
_entity.type
_entity.pdbx_description
1 polymer ?
#
loop_
_entity_poly.entity_id
_entity_poly.type
_entity_poly.pdbx_seq_one_letter_code
_entity_poly.pdbx_strand_id
1 'polypeptide(L)'
;MLRLGGNAVDAAVATSFALSVVRPESCGIGGGGFMVICLPDDPTHGRVVTAINYRETAPGAATPDMFETSDLPEASTRSGLAVAVPGTVAGLLYALEHYGTLDRATVLQPAIDAAVGGFAADASFAGVARSAAEARRPAQHNRQGDLGGRARPRQCRGGRPPAQSQPGLGARRDRRGRAGRV
;
A
#
# COMPACT_ATOMS: atom_id res chain seq x y z
N MET A 1 11.04 11.37 11.92
CA MET A 1 11.82 10.29 12.54
C MET A 1 13.22 10.73 12.88
N LEU A 2 14.10 11.05 11.92
CA LEU A 2 15.48 11.49 12.24
C LEU A 2 15.55 12.70 13.19
N ARG A 3 14.74 13.74 12.97
CA ARG A 3 14.65 14.90 13.90
C ARG A 3 14.12 14.56 15.29
N LEU A 4 13.46 13.41 15.45
CA LEU A 4 12.96 12.92 16.73
C LEU A 4 13.98 12.03 17.44
N GLY A 5 15.22 11.94 16.93
CA GLY A 5 16.27 11.07 17.49
C GLY A 5 16.19 9.60 17.04
N GLY A 6 15.27 9.27 16.12
CA GLY A 6 15.22 7.95 15.51
C GLY A 6 16.36 7.70 14.52
N ASN A 7 16.62 6.43 14.22
CA ASN A 7 17.66 6.02 13.28
C ASN A 7 17.13 5.90 11.83
N ALA A 8 17.99 5.40 10.93
CA ALA A 8 17.66 5.22 9.53
C ALA A 8 16.53 4.21 9.29
N VAL A 9 16.42 3.17 10.13
CA VAL A 9 15.36 2.15 10.05
C VAL A 9 14.03 2.77 10.45
N ASP A 10 13.96 3.54 11.54
CA ASP A 10 12.73 4.25 11.93
C ASP A 10 12.23 5.17 10.82
N ALA A 11 13.16 5.90 10.19
CA ALA A 11 12.84 6.79 9.07
C ALA A 11 12.35 6.02 7.83
N ALA A 12 12.98 4.89 7.50
CA ALA A 12 12.60 4.05 6.37
C ALA A 12 11.20 3.43 6.59
N VAL A 13 10.94 2.88 7.78
CA VAL A 13 9.65 2.28 8.14
C VAL A 13 8.54 3.33 8.10
N ALA A 14 8.72 4.48 8.74
CA ALA A 14 7.74 5.58 8.69
C ALA A 14 7.45 6.03 7.26
N THR A 15 8.50 6.14 6.43
CA THR A 15 8.36 6.55 5.03
C THR A 15 7.57 5.52 4.23
N SER A 16 7.83 4.22 4.42
CA SER A 16 7.10 3.16 3.70
C SER A 16 5.61 3.14 4.06
N PHE A 17 5.26 3.31 5.34
CA PHE A 17 3.86 3.46 5.73
C PHE A 17 3.23 4.74 5.18
N ALA A 18 3.94 5.87 5.18
CA ALA A 18 3.43 7.11 4.60
C ALA A 18 3.19 6.97 3.08
N LEU A 19 4.13 6.35 2.35
CA LEU A 19 4.01 6.08 0.91
C LEU A 19 2.83 5.15 0.59
N SER A 20 2.51 4.21 1.47
CA SER A 20 1.31 3.37 1.34
C SER A 20 0.02 4.20 1.24
N VAL A 21 0.02 5.42 1.77
CA VAL A 21 -1.11 6.35 1.74
C VAL A 21 -0.98 7.35 0.59
N VAL A 22 0.19 7.99 0.45
CA VAL A 22 0.36 9.12 -0.48
C VAL A 22 0.74 8.70 -1.90
N ARG A 23 1.24 7.47 -2.08
CA ARG A 23 1.68 6.86 -3.36
C ARG A 23 1.21 5.39 -3.48
N PRO A 24 -0.10 5.11 -3.31
CA PRO A 24 -0.62 3.74 -3.19
C PRO A 24 -0.49 2.90 -4.46
N GLU A 25 -0.22 3.51 -5.60
CA GLU A 25 -0.03 2.82 -6.88
C GLU A 25 1.34 2.17 -7.04
N SER A 26 2.34 2.63 -6.26
CA SER A 26 3.73 2.23 -6.44
C SER A 26 4.15 1.15 -5.44
N CYS A 27 3.74 1.31 -4.18
CA CYS A 27 4.07 0.41 -3.08
C CYS A 27 3.00 0.51 -2.01
N GLY A 28 2.93 -0.47 -1.12
CA GLY A 28 2.11 -0.34 0.07
C GLY A 28 1.97 -1.58 0.92
N ILE A 29 1.11 -1.46 1.92
CA ILE A 29 0.79 -2.53 2.89
C ILE A 29 0.23 -3.82 2.25
N GLY A 30 -0.29 -3.72 1.02
CA GLY A 30 -0.84 -4.86 0.26
C GLY A 30 0.19 -5.62 -0.59
N GLY A 31 1.47 -5.27 -0.56
CA GLY A 31 2.53 -5.95 -1.32
C GLY A 31 3.63 -6.53 -0.44
N GLY A 32 4.86 -6.51 -0.95
CA GLY A 32 6.06 -6.97 -0.27
C GLY A 32 7.32 -6.27 -0.78
N GLY A 33 8.49 -6.71 -0.28
CA GLY A 33 9.76 -6.07 -0.64
C GLY A 33 10.96 -6.61 0.12
N PHE A 34 12.02 -5.82 0.07
CA PHE A 34 13.30 -6.12 0.72
C PHE A 34 13.83 -4.85 1.39
N MET A 35 14.48 -5.02 2.54
CA MET A 35 15.20 -3.95 3.21
C MET A 35 16.62 -4.40 3.48
N VAL A 36 17.59 -3.71 2.91
CA VAL A 36 19.01 -3.93 3.20
C VAL A 36 19.45 -2.89 4.21
N ILE A 37 20.04 -3.34 5.32
CA ILE A 37 20.45 -2.51 6.44
C ILE A 37 21.96 -2.64 6.59
N CYS A 38 22.67 -1.52 6.45
CA CYS A 38 24.05 -1.41 6.88
C CYS A 38 24.04 -1.03 8.36
N LEU A 39 24.48 -1.95 9.21
CA LEU A 39 24.60 -1.72 10.64
C LEU A 39 25.94 -1.01 10.94
N PRO A 40 26.09 -0.43 12.14
CA PRO A 40 27.39 0.05 12.61
C PRO A 40 28.45 -1.05 12.50
N ASP A 41 29.69 -0.64 12.26
CA ASP A 41 30.80 -1.58 12.15
C ASP A 41 30.96 -2.37 13.47
N ASP A 42 31.07 -3.68 13.33
CA ASP A 42 31.37 -4.57 14.43
C ASP A 42 32.89 -4.59 14.66
N PRO A 43 33.39 -4.39 15.90
CA PRO A 43 34.83 -4.35 16.18
C PRO A 43 35.58 -5.64 15.80
N THR A 44 34.88 -6.76 15.71
CA THR A 44 35.42 -8.09 15.40
C THR A 44 35.22 -8.48 13.93
N HIS A 45 34.10 -8.11 13.32
CA HIS A 45 33.69 -8.57 11.99
C HIS A 45 33.73 -7.47 10.93
N GLY A 46 34.01 -6.22 11.31
CA GLY A 46 33.99 -5.07 10.41
C GLY A 46 32.58 -4.70 9.99
N ARG A 47 32.40 -4.32 8.72
CA ARG A 47 31.10 -3.87 8.20
C ARG A 47 30.06 -4.99 8.26
N VAL A 48 28.96 -4.74 8.98
CA VAL A 48 27.83 -5.68 9.05
C VAL A 48 26.69 -5.20 8.15
N VAL A 49 26.27 -6.07 7.24
CA VAL A 49 25.11 -5.83 6.37
C VAL A 49 24.12 -6.97 6.55
N THR A 50 22.86 -6.64 6.79
CA THR A 50 21.77 -7.60 6.86
C THR A 50 20.68 -7.24 5.85
N ALA A 51 19.87 -8.23 5.48
CA ALA A 51 18.74 -8.06 4.58
C ALA A 51 17.49 -8.71 5.17
N ILE A 52 16.40 -7.95 5.20
CA ILE A 52 15.08 -8.45 5.56
C ILE A 52 14.32 -8.70 4.26
N ASN A 53 13.98 -9.96 4.02
CA ASN A 53 13.13 -10.37 2.91
C ASN A 53 11.69 -10.49 3.40
N TYR A 54 10.82 -9.62 2.89
CA TYR A 54 9.38 -9.65 3.11
C TYR A 54 8.64 -9.60 1.77
N ARG A 55 9.22 -10.25 0.76
CA ARG A 55 8.59 -10.45 -0.55
C ARG A 55 7.33 -11.28 -0.38
N GLU A 56 6.34 -11.00 -1.20
CA GLU A 56 5.11 -11.78 -1.23
C GLU A 56 5.39 -13.24 -1.57
N THR A 57 4.58 -14.14 -1.02
CA THR A 57 4.65 -15.58 -1.28
C THR A 57 3.37 -16.07 -1.95
N ALA A 58 3.49 -17.11 -2.77
CA ALA A 58 2.32 -17.76 -3.35
C ALA A 58 1.41 -18.28 -2.23
N PRO A 59 0.08 -18.07 -2.31
CA PRO A 59 -0.83 -18.63 -1.33
C PRO A 59 -0.79 -20.16 -1.36
N GLY A 60 -1.10 -20.82 -0.24
CA GLY A 60 -0.99 -22.28 -0.14
C GLY A 60 -1.90 -23.08 -1.09
N ALA A 61 -2.90 -22.43 -1.69
CA ALA A 61 -3.78 -23.03 -2.70
C ALA A 61 -3.31 -22.77 -4.15
N ALA A 62 -2.19 -22.09 -4.37
CA ALA A 62 -1.66 -21.82 -5.70
C ALA A 62 -1.20 -23.13 -6.37
N THR A 63 -1.55 -23.30 -7.65
CA THR A 63 -1.06 -24.39 -8.50
C THR A 63 -0.24 -23.82 -9.66
N PRO A 64 0.68 -24.60 -10.26
CA PRO A 64 1.51 -24.12 -11.37
C PRO A 64 0.72 -23.65 -12.60
N ASP A 65 -0.50 -24.15 -12.80
CA ASP A 65 -1.37 -23.94 -13.96
C ASP A 65 -2.60 -23.06 -13.65
N MET A 66 -2.63 -22.40 -12.49
CA MET A 66 -3.82 -21.67 -12.00
C MET A 66 -4.24 -20.48 -12.87
N PHE A 67 -3.33 -19.98 -13.73
CA PHE A 67 -3.63 -18.87 -14.64
C PHE A 67 -4.06 -19.36 -16.01
N GLU A 68 -3.50 -20.46 -16.49
CA GLU A 68 -3.81 -21.11 -17.75
C GLU A 68 -5.19 -21.77 -17.72
N THR A 69 -5.60 -22.25 -16.54
CA THR A 69 -6.91 -22.87 -16.32
C THR A 69 -8.01 -21.86 -15.96
N SER A 70 -7.69 -20.56 -15.89
CA SER A 70 -8.65 -19.53 -15.50
C SER A 70 -9.38 -18.94 -16.70
N ASP A 71 -10.71 -18.84 -16.61
CA ASP A 71 -11.53 -18.10 -17.58
C ASP A 71 -11.53 -16.58 -17.31
N LEU A 72 -10.82 -16.11 -16.28
CA LEU A 72 -10.78 -14.68 -15.95
C LEU A 72 -9.88 -13.93 -16.93
N PRO A 73 -10.35 -12.84 -17.56
CA PRO A 73 -9.48 -11.98 -18.35
C PRO A 73 -8.40 -11.39 -17.45
N GLU A 74 -7.16 -11.32 -17.96
CA GLU A 74 -6.03 -10.77 -17.22
C GLU A 74 -5.83 -11.46 -15.84
N ALA A 75 -6.06 -12.78 -15.76
CA ALA A 75 -6.05 -13.56 -14.51
C ALA A 75 -4.82 -13.32 -13.63
N SER A 76 -3.64 -13.16 -14.23
CA SER A 76 -2.36 -12.95 -13.53
C SER A 76 -2.04 -11.48 -13.19
N THR A 77 -2.86 -10.51 -13.61
CA THR A 77 -2.57 -9.08 -13.42
C THR A 77 -3.74 -8.26 -12.86
N ARG A 78 -4.98 -8.57 -13.26
CA ARG A 78 -6.20 -7.82 -12.88
C ARG A 78 -7.30 -8.70 -12.29
N SER A 79 -6.92 -9.76 -11.60
CA SER A 79 -7.87 -10.61 -10.88
C SER A 79 -7.44 -10.85 -9.44
N GLY A 80 -8.35 -11.37 -8.61
CA GLY A 80 -7.99 -11.81 -7.26
C GLY A 80 -7.00 -12.97 -7.23
N LEU A 81 -6.91 -13.77 -8.31
CA LEU A 81 -5.92 -14.84 -8.45
C LEU A 81 -4.48 -14.31 -8.55
N ALA A 82 -4.31 -13.06 -8.98
CA ALA A 82 -3.01 -12.40 -9.07
C ALA A 82 -2.45 -11.96 -7.71
N VAL A 83 -3.23 -12.08 -6.62
CA VAL A 83 -2.83 -11.59 -5.30
C VAL A 83 -2.03 -12.66 -4.56
N ALA A 84 -0.74 -12.40 -4.38
CA ALA A 84 0.13 -13.14 -3.47
C ALA A 84 -0.08 -12.69 -2.01
N VAL A 85 0.43 -13.47 -1.04
CA VAL A 85 0.31 -13.15 0.40
C VAL A 85 1.18 -11.93 0.71
N PRO A 86 0.60 -10.79 1.17
CA PRO A 86 1.36 -9.58 1.44
C PRO A 86 2.34 -9.71 2.61
N GLY A 87 3.56 -9.19 2.45
CA GLY A 87 4.64 -9.26 3.45
C GLY A 87 5.02 -7.90 4.05
N THR A 88 4.68 -6.77 3.43
CA THR A 88 5.15 -5.42 3.82
C THR A 88 4.95 -5.12 5.31
N VAL A 89 3.74 -5.33 5.85
CA VAL A 89 3.45 -4.99 7.26
C VAL A 89 4.32 -5.81 8.21
N ALA A 90 4.42 -7.12 7.98
CA ALA A 90 5.21 -8.01 8.81
C ALA A 90 6.71 -7.65 8.75
N GLY A 91 7.25 -7.43 7.55
CA GLY A 91 8.66 -7.08 7.36
C GLY A 91 9.06 -5.75 7.96
N LEU A 92 8.23 -4.71 7.79
CA LEU A 92 8.51 -3.39 8.33
C LEU A 92 8.39 -3.33 9.86
N LEU A 93 7.42 -4.03 10.44
CA LEU A 93 7.30 -4.11 11.90
C LEU A 93 8.44 -4.93 12.51
N TYR A 94 8.85 -6.02 11.87
CA TYR A 94 10.05 -6.76 12.26
C TYR A 94 11.29 -5.86 12.22
N ALA A 95 11.48 -5.10 11.15
CA ALA A 95 12.59 -4.16 11.01
C ALA A 95 12.60 -3.12 12.14
N LEU A 96 11.43 -2.54 12.44
CA LEU A 96 11.27 -1.57 13.51
C LEU A 96 11.58 -2.17 14.90
N GLU A 97 11.08 -3.38 15.17
CA GLU A 97 11.28 -4.06 16.46
C GLU A 97 12.74 -4.43 16.71
N HIS A 98 13.47 -4.88 15.68
CA HIS A 98 14.82 -5.41 15.83
C HIS A 98 15.91 -4.37 15.60
N TYR A 99 15.63 -3.35 14.78
CA TYR A 99 16.63 -2.38 14.35
C TYR A 99 16.20 -0.92 14.48
N GLY A 100 14.95 -0.64 14.87
CA GLY A 100 14.49 0.72 15.16
C GLY A 100 14.80 1.16 16.59
N THR A 101 14.60 2.46 16.86
CA THR A 101 14.73 3.02 18.21
C THR A 101 13.49 3.76 18.69
N LEU A 102 12.53 4.02 17.81
CA LEU A 102 11.28 4.70 18.15
C LEU A 102 10.14 3.70 18.33
N ASP A 103 9.13 4.07 19.13
CA ASP A 103 7.96 3.23 19.30
C ASP A 103 7.06 3.20 18.05
N ARG A 104 6.31 2.12 17.91
CA ARG A 104 5.41 1.88 16.78
C ARG A 104 4.37 3.00 16.59
N ALA A 105 3.81 3.56 17.66
CA ALA A 105 2.80 4.60 17.52
C ALA A 105 3.41 5.86 16.90
N THR A 106 4.58 6.28 17.39
CA THR A 106 5.35 7.40 16.83
C THR A 106 5.67 7.20 15.35
N VAL A 107 6.16 6.01 14.97
CA VAL A 107 6.58 5.72 13.59
C VAL A 107 5.40 5.67 12.62
N LEU A 108 4.24 5.16 13.04
CA LEU A 108 3.05 5.05 12.19
C LEU A 108 2.23 6.34 12.11
N GLN A 109 2.37 7.24 13.10
CA GLN A 109 1.53 8.45 13.21
C GLN A 109 1.47 9.29 11.92
N PRO A 110 2.59 9.56 11.20
CA PRO A 110 2.52 10.38 9.98
C PRO A 110 1.64 9.76 8.89
N ALA A 111 1.63 8.43 8.76
CA ALA A 111 0.79 7.73 7.79
C ALA A 111 -0.69 7.81 8.19
N ILE A 112 -0.98 7.68 9.48
CA ILE A 112 -2.34 7.82 10.03
C ILE A 112 -2.86 9.23 9.80
N ASP A 113 -2.06 10.26 10.10
CA ASP A 113 -2.42 11.66 9.90
C ASP A 113 -2.69 11.94 8.42
N ALA A 114 -1.85 11.43 7.51
CA ALA A 114 -2.07 11.57 6.08
C ALA A 114 -3.32 10.82 5.59
N ALA A 115 -3.64 9.66 6.15
CA ALA A 115 -4.81 8.88 5.74
C ALA A 115 -6.12 9.53 6.21
N VAL A 116 -6.13 10.07 7.42
CA VAL A 116 -7.31 10.68 8.07
C VAL A 116 -7.49 12.14 7.66
N GLY A 117 -6.44 12.96 7.78
CA GLY A 117 -6.46 14.38 7.44
C GLY A 117 -6.35 14.65 5.94
N GLY A 118 -5.94 13.64 5.19
CA GLY A 118 -5.69 13.74 3.76
C GLY A 118 -4.36 14.42 3.42
N PHE A 119 -4.04 14.44 2.13
CA PHE A 119 -2.81 15.02 1.61
C PHE A 119 -3.04 15.77 0.29
N ALA A 120 -2.09 16.64 -0.05
CA ALA A 120 -2.09 17.35 -1.33
C ALA A 120 -1.62 16.41 -2.44
N ALA A 121 -2.55 15.95 -3.29
CA ALA A 121 -2.23 15.11 -4.43
C ALA A 121 -1.44 15.90 -5.49
N ASP A 122 -0.33 15.33 -5.94
CA ASP A 122 0.42 15.86 -7.07
C ASP A 122 -0.19 15.43 -8.42
N ALA A 123 0.39 15.93 -9.51
CA ALA A 123 -0.08 15.62 -10.87
C ALA A 123 0.04 14.13 -11.22
N SER A 124 1.05 13.43 -10.66
CA SER A 124 1.28 12.01 -10.90
C SER A 124 0.18 11.18 -10.24
N PHE A 125 -0.09 11.40 -8.95
CA PHE A 125 -1.18 10.76 -8.23
C PHE A 125 -2.53 11.02 -8.93
N ALA A 126 -2.80 12.29 -9.28
CA ALA A 126 -4.04 12.64 -9.96
C ALA A 126 -4.17 11.96 -11.34
N GLY A 127 -3.06 11.79 -12.05
CA GLY A 127 -3.00 11.05 -13.32
C GLY A 127 -3.38 9.58 -13.12
N VAL A 128 -2.71 8.90 -12.19
CA VAL A 128 -2.96 7.48 -11.93
C VAL A 128 -4.37 7.23 -11.41
N ALA A 129 -4.86 8.10 -10.51
CA ALA A 129 -6.23 8.00 -10.00
C ALA A 129 -7.28 8.11 -11.11
N ARG A 130 -7.08 8.98 -12.11
CA ARG A 130 -7.97 9.07 -13.28
C ARG A 130 -7.92 7.80 -14.13
N SER A 131 -6.71 7.33 -14.47
CA SER A 131 -6.54 6.10 -15.25
C SER A 131 -7.17 4.88 -14.56
N ALA A 132 -7.01 4.77 -13.23
CA ALA A 132 -7.61 3.71 -12.44
C ALA A 132 -9.14 3.81 -12.40
N ALA A 133 -9.70 5.02 -12.30
CA ALA A 133 -11.14 5.23 -12.32
C ALA A 133 -11.74 4.88 -13.69
N GLU A 134 -11.04 5.18 -14.78
CA GLU A 134 -11.44 4.81 -16.14
C GLU A 134 -11.42 3.30 -16.36
N ALA A 135 -10.37 2.61 -15.90
CA ALA A 135 -10.27 1.16 -15.98
C ALA A 135 -11.36 0.42 -15.15
N ARG A 136 -11.89 1.06 -14.11
CA ARG A 136 -12.98 0.54 -13.27
C ARG A 136 -14.37 0.86 -13.81
N ARG A 137 -14.49 1.71 -14.84
CA ARG A 137 -15.80 1.92 -15.48
C ARG A 137 -16.22 0.61 -16.14
N PRO A 138 -17.39 0.05 -15.81
CA PRO A 138 -17.87 -1.11 -16.54
C PRO A 138 -17.90 -0.75 -18.01
N ALA A 139 -17.34 -1.62 -18.86
CA ALA A 139 -17.52 -1.49 -20.30
C ALA A 139 -19.02 -1.35 -20.54
N GLN A 140 -19.46 -0.18 -21.01
CA GLN A 140 -20.82 0.01 -21.49
C GLN A 140 -20.95 -0.85 -22.75
N HIS A 141 -21.18 -2.13 -22.54
CA HIS A 141 -21.54 -3.06 -23.58
C HIS A 141 -22.88 -2.59 -24.15
N ASN A 142 -22.86 -2.25 -25.44
CA ASN A 142 -24.00 -2.06 -26.33
C ASN A 142 -25.38 -2.32 -25.70
N ARG A 143 -26.00 -1.26 -25.18
CA ARG A 143 -27.45 -1.09 -25.33
C ARG A 143 -27.65 0.03 -26.34
N GLN A 144 -27.55 -0.32 -27.64
CA GLN A 144 -28.35 0.39 -28.63
C GLN A 144 -29.81 0.12 -28.27
N GLY A 145 -30.46 1.15 -27.74
CA GLY A 145 -31.81 1.06 -27.18
C GLY A 145 -32.25 2.38 -26.55
N ASP A 146 -32.29 3.41 -27.39
CA ASP A 146 -33.27 4.49 -27.39
C ASP A 146 -33.39 5.52 -26.22
N LEU A 147 -33.65 6.75 -26.66
CA LEU A 147 -34.13 7.96 -25.99
C LEU A 147 -33.14 8.89 -25.27
N GLY A 148 -33.07 10.10 -25.85
CA GLY A 148 -32.10 11.15 -25.58
C GLY A 148 -32.23 11.93 -24.27
N GLY A 149 -31.13 12.60 -23.96
CA GLY A 149 -31.01 13.57 -22.88
C GLY A 149 -29.54 13.92 -22.66
N ARG A 150 -29.06 14.97 -23.36
CA ARG A 150 -27.68 15.46 -23.21
C ARG A 150 -27.46 16.00 -21.81
N ALA A 151 -26.60 15.38 -21.01
CA ALA A 151 -25.96 16.01 -19.85
C ALA A 151 -24.45 16.11 -20.12
N ARG A 152 -23.96 17.33 -20.36
CA ARG A 152 -22.52 17.60 -20.53
C ARG A 152 -21.79 17.45 -19.18
N PRO A 153 -20.61 16.82 -19.13
CA PRO A 153 -19.80 16.78 -17.91
C PRO A 153 -19.29 18.20 -17.59
N ARG A 154 -19.50 18.66 -16.35
CA ARG A 154 -18.92 19.90 -15.84
C ARG A 154 -17.39 19.75 -15.79
N GLN A 155 -16.69 20.60 -16.53
CA GLN A 155 -15.24 20.76 -16.43
C GLN A 155 -14.87 21.27 -15.03
N CYS A 156 -13.96 20.58 -14.36
CA CYS A 156 -13.31 21.08 -13.15
C CYS A 156 -12.42 22.27 -13.54
N ARG A 157 -12.88 23.50 -13.26
CA ARG A 157 -12.05 24.71 -13.38
C ARG A 157 -11.01 24.74 -12.26
N GLY A 158 -9.84 25.26 -12.61
CA GLY A 158 -8.65 25.34 -11.78
C GLY A 158 -8.92 25.91 -10.39
N GLY A 159 -8.68 25.07 -9.40
CA GLY A 159 -8.64 25.36 -7.98
C GLY A 159 -7.76 24.29 -7.33
N ARG A 160 -7.10 24.64 -6.23
CA ARG A 160 -6.20 23.76 -5.45
C ARG A 160 -6.80 22.35 -5.36
N PRO A 161 -6.05 21.28 -5.70
CA PRO A 161 -6.63 19.94 -5.77
C PRO A 161 -7.26 19.59 -4.41
N PRO A 162 -8.48 19.02 -4.40
CA PRO A 162 -9.13 18.65 -3.15
C PRO A 162 -8.26 17.63 -2.41
N ALA A 163 -8.13 17.82 -1.10
CA ALA A 163 -7.41 16.91 -0.23
C ALA A 163 -8.00 15.49 -0.37
N GLN A 164 -7.15 14.52 -0.69
CA GLN A 164 -7.56 13.13 -0.80
C GLN A 164 -7.47 12.50 0.59
N SER A 165 -8.57 11.95 1.10
CA SER A 165 -8.60 11.18 2.35
C SER A 165 -8.90 9.71 2.06
N GLN A 166 -8.30 8.80 2.82
CA GLN A 166 -8.54 7.35 2.71
C GLN A 166 -9.10 6.80 4.02
N PRO A 167 -10.37 7.12 4.37
CA PRO A 167 -10.96 6.72 5.65
C PRO A 167 -11.04 5.19 5.85
N GLY A 168 -11.04 4.41 4.76
CA GLY A 168 -11.04 2.94 4.80
C GLY A 168 -9.72 2.28 5.23
N LEU A 169 -8.58 3.00 5.15
CA LEU A 169 -7.29 2.49 5.65
C LEU A 169 -7.17 2.60 7.18
N GLY A 170 -7.89 3.54 7.81
CA GLY A 170 -7.89 3.76 9.25
C GLY A 170 -9.01 3.03 10.02
N ALA A 171 -9.87 2.27 9.34
CA ALA A 171 -11.08 1.73 9.93
C ALA A 171 -11.21 0.20 9.75
N ARG A 172 -10.46 -0.56 10.56
CA ARG A 172 -10.95 -1.84 11.09
C ARG A 172 -11.08 -1.70 12.60
N ARG A 173 -12.28 -1.29 13.05
CA ARG A 173 -12.70 -1.49 14.43
C ARG A 173 -12.65 -2.98 14.73
N ASP A 174 -11.90 -3.32 15.77
CA ASP A 174 -11.86 -4.63 16.38
C ASP A 174 -13.29 -5.12 16.63
N ARG A 175 -13.64 -6.19 15.92
CA ARG A 175 -14.86 -6.98 16.14
C ARG A 175 -14.46 -8.42 16.44
N ARG A 176 -13.50 -8.68 17.34
CA ARG A 176 -13.39 -9.98 18.01
C ARG A 176 -12.90 -9.84 19.45
N GLY A 177 -13.80 -9.38 20.32
CA GLY A 177 -13.78 -9.82 21.70
C GLY A 177 -14.24 -11.28 21.80
N ARG A 178 -13.49 -12.08 22.58
CA ARG A 178 -13.77 -13.43 23.11
C ARG A 178 -13.64 -14.65 22.17
N ALA A 179 -12.45 -15.24 22.19
CA ALA A 179 -12.16 -16.65 22.50
C ALA A 179 -10.62 -16.77 22.51
N GLY A 180 -9.95 -16.93 23.64
CA GLY A 180 -9.82 -18.17 24.40
C GLY A 180 -8.35 -18.62 24.30
N ARG A 181 -7.66 -18.72 25.44
CA ARG A 181 -6.30 -19.25 25.60
C ARG A 181 -6.21 -20.68 25.05
N VAL A 182 -5.11 -21.04 24.37
CA VAL A 182 -4.01 -21.92 24.81
C VAL A 182 -2.81 -21.58 23.93
#